data_AF-A0A7X9QQ85-F1
#
_entry.id   AF-A0A7X9QQ85-F1
#
_cell.length_a   1.000
_cell.length_b   1.000
_cell.length_c   1.000
_cell.angle_alpha   90.00
_cell.angle_beta   90.00
_cell.angle_gamma   90.00
#
_symmetry.space_group_name_H-M   'P 1'
#
loop_
_entity.id
_entity.type
_entity.pdbx_description
1 polymer ?
#
loop_
_entity_poly.entity_id
_entity_poly.type
_entity_poly.pdbx_seq_one_letter_code
_entity_poly.pdbx_strand_id
1 'polypeptide(L)'
;MVYLFHYLSLLNLIDGVITFLGLEFSVIGEMNPIMDQLYQLHPLLFITVKITLSLFLYLFIFFKQVPNSQASKGVTYLASGLYTVIFFLHSFWVLEFINFYF
;
A
#
# COMPACT_ATOMS: atom_id res chain seq x y z
N MET A 1 11.46 13.64 -3.71
CA MET A 1 11.35 12.94 -2.42
C MET A 1 10.07 13.27 -1.67
N VAL A 2 9.83 14.52 -1.25
CA VAL A 2 8.56 14.90 -0.58
C VAL A 2 7.31 14.49 -1.37
N TYR A 3 7.26 14.81 -2.67
CA TYR A 3 6.15 14.37 -3.54
C TYR A 3 6.01 12.85 -3.65
N LEU A 4 7.11 12.10 -3.59
CA LEU A 4 7.07 10.63 -3.61
C LEU A 4 6.53 10.07 -2.30
N PHE A 5 6.79 10.73 -1.17
CA PHE A 5 6.22 10.33 0.12
C PHE A 5 4.71 10.61 0.16
N HIS A 6 4.25 11.74 -0.37
CA HIS A 6 2.81 11.98 -0.58
C HIS A 6 2.19 10.91 -1.47
N TYR A 7 2.84 10.63 -2.60
CA TYR A 7 2.40 9.61 -3.55
C TYR A 7 2.29 8.23 -2.91
N LEU A 8 3.37 7.74 -2.29
CA LEU A 8 3.43 6.44 -1.63
C LEU A 8 2.41 6.34 -0.49
N SER A 9 2.25 7.40 0.29
CA SER A 9 1.28 7.42 1.38
C SER A 9 -0.15 7.28 0.86
N LEU A 10 -0.51 8.01 -0.20
CA LEU A 10 -1.85 7.93 -0.79
C LEU A 10 -2.06 6.57 -1.47
N LEU A 11 -1.06 6.12 -2.24
CA LEU A 11 -1.12 4.85 -2.94
C LEU A 11 -1.28 3.68 -1.97
N ASN A 12 -0.56 3.68 -0.84
CA ASN A 12 -0.70 2.67 0.22
C ASN A 12 -2.08 2.66 0.89
N LEU A 13 -2.74 3.82 1.03
CA LEU A 13 -4.10 3.88 1.57
C LEU A 13 -5.13 3.30 0.59
N ILE A 14 -5.06 3.70 -0.68
CA ILE A 14 -5.99 3.23 -1.71
C ILE A 14 -5.76 1.73 -1.95
N ASP A 15 -4.50 1.31 -2.08
CA ASP A 15 -4.12 -0.11 -2.15
C ASP A 15 -4.67 -0.90 -0.96
N GLY A 16 -4.57 -0.37 0.26
CA GLY A 16 -5.11 -1.01 1.46
C GLY A 16 -6.60 -1.34 1.34
N VAL A 17 -7.41 -0.45 0.75
CA VAL A 17 -8.84 -0.72 0.50
C VAL A 17 -9.02 -1.79 -0.57
N ILE A 18 -8.28 -1.71 -1.67
CA ILE A 18 -8.39 -2.66 -2.78
C ILE A 18 -7.95 -4.06 -2.35
N THR A 19 -6.82 -4.19 -1.67
CA THR A 19 -6.34 -5.47 -1.15
C THR A 19 -7.28 -6.03 -0.09
N PHE A 20 -7.85 -5.19 0.78
CA PHE A 20 -8.86 -5.63 1.74
C PHE A 20 -10.09 -6.24 1.04
N LEU A 21 -10.64 -5.57 0.02
CA LEU A 21 -11.74 -6.13 -0.77
C LEU A 21 -11.32 -7.40 -1.50
N GLY A 22 -10.13 -7.40 -2.11
CA GLY A 22 -9.59 -8.57 -2.80
C GLY A 22 -9.41 -9.79 -1.89
N LEU A 23 -8.97 -9.59 -0.64
CA LEU A 23 -8.83 -10.64 0.35
C LEU A 23 -10.20 -11.14 0.85
N GLU A 24 -11.12 -10.23 1.15
CA GLU A 24 -12.46 -10.57 1.65
C GLU A 24 -13.24 -11.43 0.64
N PHE A 25 -13.11 -11.12 -0.65
CA PHE A 25 -13.72 -11.90 -1.73
C PHE A 25 -12.83 -13.05 -2.24
N SER A 26 -11.67 -13.31 -1.61
CA SER A 26 -10.70 -14.34 -2.02
C SER A 26 -10.25 -14.22 -3.49
N VAL A 27 -10.24 -13.01 -4.03
CA VAL A 27 -9.81 -12.67 -5.39
C VAL A 27 -8.28 -12.54 -5.46
N ILE A 28 -7.68 -12.00 -4.40
CA ILE A 28 -6.23 -11.76 -4.29
C ILE A 28 -5.72 -12.45 -3.02
N GLY A 29 -4.50 -12.98 -3.07
CA GLY A 29 -3.78 -13.44 -1.88
C GLY A 29 -2.72 -12.44 -1.41
N GLU A 30 -2.49 -12.35 -0.11
CA GLU A 30 -1.46 -11.49 0.47
C GLU A 30 -0.12 -12.25 0.55
N MET A 31 0.86 -11.81 -0.24
CA MET A 31 2.19 -12.42 -0.27
C MET A 31 3.13 -11.89 0.82
N ASN A 32 2.79 -10.78 1.47
CA ASN A 32 3.55 -10.26 2.60
C ASN A 32 3.16 -11.04 3.88
N PRO A 33 4.06 -11.89 4.42
CA PRO A 33 3.71 -12.76 5.55
C PRO A 33 3.25 -12.02 6.80
N ILE A 34 3.75 -10.79 7.00
CA ILE A 34 3.35 -9.96 8.15
C ILE A 34 1.91 -9.45 7.96
N MET A 35 1.59 -8.97 6.76
CA MET A 35 0.24 -8.45 6.48
C MET A 35 -0.79 -9.57 6.43
N ASP A 36 -0.42 -10.75 5.91
CA ASP A 36 -1.27 -11.94 5.90
C ASP A 36 -1.60 -12.38 7.34
N GLN A 37 -0.60 -12.48 8.21
CA GLN A 37 -0.82 -12.81 9.63
C GLN A 37 -1.72 -11.77 10.34
N LEU A 38 -1.52 -10.48 10.06
CA LEU A 38 -2.35 -9.41 10.64
C LEU A 38 -3.80 -9.51 10.15
N TYR A 39 -4.01 -9.81 8.86
CA TYR A 39 -5.33 -9.99 8.28
C TYR A 39 -6.04 -11.20 8.88
N GLN A 40 -5.35 -12.34 8.99
CA GLN A 40 -5.87 -13.58 9.58
C GLN A 40 -6.21 -13.41 11.08
N LEU A 41 -5.45 -12.59 11.80
CA LEU A 41 -5.75 -12.27 13.20
C LEU A 41 -7.01 -11.41 13.31
N HIS A 42 -7.06 -10.31 12.56
CA HIS A 42 -8.24 -9.45 12.47
C HIS A 42 -8.15 -8.52 11.25
N PRO A 43 -9.11 -8.50 10.31
CA PRO A 43 -9.02 -7.71 9.07
C PRO A 43 -8.81 -6.20 9.29
N LEU A 44 -9.35 -5.63 10.38
CA LEU A 44 -9.09 -4.22 10.71
C LEU A 44 -7.62 -3.90 11.08
N LEU A 45 -6.84 -4.87 11.58
CA LEU A 45 -5.43 -4.67 11.87
C LEU A 45 -4.63 -4.42 10.59
N PHE A 46 -4.96 -5.13 9.51
CA PHE A 46 -4.39 -4.90 8.17
C PHE A 46 -4.56 -3.42 7.75
N ILE A 47 -5.79 -2.90 7.82
CA ILE A 47 -6.09 -1.50 7.47
C ILE A 47 -5.40 -0.53 8.42
N THR A 48 -5.41 -0.80 9.73
CA THR A 48 -4.79 0.06 10.75
C THR A 48 -3.30 0.20 10.51
N VAL A 49 -2.61 -0.89 10.15
CA VAL A 49 -1.19 -0.85 9.82
C VAL A 49 -0.93 -0.05 8.55
N LYS A 50 -1.72 -0.24 7.49
CA LYS A 50 -1.61 0.57 6.26
C LYS A 50 -1.77 2.06 6.56
N ILE A 51 -2.79 2.44 7.34
CA ILE A 51 -3.00 3.84 7.78
C ILE A 51 -1.79 4.35 8.57
N THR A 52 -1.29 3.57 9.52
CA THR A 52 -0.16 3.95 10.36
C THR A 52 1.12 4.16 9.55
N LEU A 53 1.40 3.29 8.57
CA LEU A 53 2.56 3.45 7.68
C LEU A 53 2.45 4.72 6.83
N SER A 54 1.27 5.00 6.30
CA SER A 54 0.99 6.25 5.57
C SER A 54 1.20 7.48 6.46
N LEU A 55 0.72 7.44 7.72
CA LEU A 55 0.98 8.49 8.70
C LEU A 55 2.47 8.67 8.98
N PHE A 56 3.24 7.59 9.12
CA PHE A 56 4.69 7.70 9.33
C PHE A 56 5.41 8.38 8.17
N LEU A 57 5.03 8.10 6.92
CA LEU A 57 5.56 8.84 5.76
C LEU A 57 5.22 10.34 5.84
N TYR A 58 4.00 10.68 6.28
CA TYR A 58 3.62 12.07 6.53
C TYR A 58 4.39 12.72 7.69
N LEU A 59 4.74 11.98 8.76
CA LEU A 59 5.56 12.50 9.85
C LEU A 59 6.95 12.95 9.35
N PHE A 60 7.58 12.19 8.45
CA PHE A 60 8.85 12.62 7.83
C PHE A 60 8.71 13.95 7.07
N ILE A 61 7.58 14.15 6.40
CA ILE A 61 7.28 15.41 5.70
C ILE A 61 7.06 16.54 6.71
N PHE A 62 6.22 16.29 7.73
CA PHE A 62 5.84 17.27 8.74
C PHE A 62 7.05 17.79 9.53
N PHE A 63 7.92 16.88 9.98
CA PHE A 63 9.15 17.25 10.69
C PHE A 63 10.27 17.74 9.76
N LYS A 64 10.04 17.81 8.44
CA LYS A 64 11.03 18.18 7.42
C LYS A 64 12.29 17.28 7.46
N GLN A 65 12.11 16.03 7.87
CA GLN A 65 13.18 15.02 8.00
C GLN A 65 13.19 14.02 6.82
N VAL A 66 12.66 14.42 5.65
CA VAL A 66 12.65 13.54 4.47
C VAL A 66 14.09 13.23 4.04
N PRO A 67 14.52 11.95 4.02
CA PRO A 67 15.89 11.59 3.70
C PRO A 67 16.26 11.98 2.27
N ASN A 68 17.41 12.64 2.10
CA ASN A 68 17.87 13.15 0.79
C ASN A 68 19.18 12.51 0.30
N SER A 69 19.62 11.41 0.91
CA SER A 69 20.80 10.68 0.46
C SER A 69 20.55 9.98 -0.88
N GLN A 70 21.59 9.70 -1.65
CA GLN A 70 21.44 9.02 -2.94
C GLN A 70 20.85 7.60 -2.77
N ALA A 71 21.22 6.91 -1.69
CA ALA A 71 20.64 5.63 -1.32
C ALA A 71 19.13 5.74 -1.03
N SER A 72 18.70 6.71 -0.22
CA SER A 72 17.28 6.87 0.11
C SER A 72 16.44 7.24 -1.11
N LYS A 73 16.99 8.06 -2.02
CA LYS A 73 16.36 8.36 -3.31
C LYS A 73 16.17 7.10 -4.13
N GLY A 74 17.22 6.31 -4.33
CA GLY A 74 17.16 5.06 -5.09
C GLY A 74 16.10 4.11 -4.56
N VAL A 75 16.09 3.88 -3.24
CA VAL A 75 15.08 3.04 -2.57
C VAL A 75 13.67 3.60 -2.77
N THR A 76 13.47 4.91 -2.60
CA THR A 76 12.13 5.52 -2.72
C THR A 76 11.60 5.45 -4.16
N TYR A 77 12.45 5.67 -5.17
CA TYR A 77 12.05 5.53 -6.57
C TYR A 77 11.71 4.08 -6.91
N LEU A 78 12.56 3.12 -6.50
CA LEU A 78 12.33 1.70 -6.73
C LEU A 78 11.04 1.25 -6.03
N ALA A 79 10.87 1.59 -4.76
CA ALA A 79 9.66 1.30 -3.99
C ALA A 79 8.43 1.90 -4.66
N SER A 80 8.50 3.16 -5.09
CA SER A 80 7.37 3.79 -5.80
C SER A 80 7.00 3.01 -7.05
N GLY A 81 7.96 2.69 -7.93
CA GLY A 81 7.67 1.96 -9.16
C GLY A 81 7.11 0.56 -8.94
N LEU A 82 7.73 -0.23 -8.05
CA LEU A 82 7.23 -1.57 -7.71
C LEU A 82 5.83 -1.50 -7.09
N TYR A 83 5.60 -0.56 -6.19
CA TYR A 83 4.31 -0.41 -5.52
C TYR A 83 3.22 0.03 -6.49
N THR A 84 3.53 0.88 -7.48
CA THR A 84 2.60 1.22 -8.58
C THR A 84 2.18 -0.02 -9.36
N VAL A 85 3.13 -0.88 -9.73
CA VAL A 85 2.83 -2.10 -10.51
C VAL A 85 1.92 -3.04 -9.71
N ILE A 86 2.24 -3.28 -8.44
CA ILE A 86 1.45 -4.15 -7.56
C ILE A 86 0.04 -3.57 -7.37
N PHE A 87 -0.08 -2.26 -7.13
CA PHE A 87 -1.37 -1.59 -7.00
C PHE A 87 -2.26 -1.78 -8.23
N PHE A 88 -1.71 -1.60 -9.44
CA PHE A 88 -2.49 -1.80 -10.66
C PHE A 88 -2.87 -3.26 -10.87
N LEU A 89 -2.01 -4.21 -10.51
CA LEU A 89 -2.35 -5.63 -10.54
C LEU A 89 -3.53 -5.95 -9.62
N HIS A 90 -3.49 -5.47 -8.37
CA HIS A 90 -4.61 -5.63 -7.43
C HIS A 90 -5.89 -4.99 -7.95
N SER A 91 -5.78 -3.76 -8.45
CA SER A 91 -6.91 -3.02 -9.03
C SER A 91 -7.53 -3.78 -10.20
N PHE A 92 -6.71 -4.34 -11.09
CA PHE A 92 -7.16 -5.10 -12.25
C PHE A 92 -8.00 -6.31 -11.83
N TRP A 93 -7.53 -7.13 -10.87
CA TRP A 93 -8.24 -8.34 -10.45
C TRP A 93 -9.55 -8.02 -9.71
N VAL A 94 -9.53 -7.01 -8.83
CA VAL A 94 -10.76 -6.58 -8.13
C VAL A 94 -11.78 -5.99 -9.10
N LEU A 95 -11.35 -5.18 -10.07
CA LEU A 95 -12.25 -4.62 -11.08
C LEU A 95 -12.82 -5.70 -12.00
N GLU A 96 -12.00 -6.67 -12.42
CA GLU A 96 -12.45 -7.81 -13.21
C GLU A 96 -13.50 -8.64 -12.43
N PHE A 97 -13.26 -8.88 -11.14
CA PHE A 97 -14.24 -9.52 -10.26
C PHE A 97 -15.54 -8.71 -10.20
N ILE A 98 -15.49 -7.40 -9.93
CA ILE A 98 -16.70 -6.57 -9.84
C ILE A 98 -17.50 -6.61 -11.15
N ASN A 99 -16.83 -6.47 -12.30
CA ASN A 99 -17.49 -6.47 -13.62
C ASN A 99 -18.13 -7.82 -13.99
N PHE A 100 -17.66 -8.92 -13.41
CA PHE A 100 -18.22 -10.25 -13.69
C PHE A 100 -19.49 -10.53 -12.86
N TYR A 101 -19.57 -9.98 -11.65
CA TYR A 101 -20.65 -10.29 -10.70
C TYR A 101 -21.73 -9.21 -10.57
N PHE A 102 -21.49 -7.98 -11.04
CA PHE A 102 -22.43 -6.85 -11.02
C PHE A 102 -22.66 -6.28 -12.42
#